data_AF-A0A401FIC2-F1
#
_entry.id   AF-A0A401FIC2-F1
#
_cell.length_a   1.000
_cell.length_b   1.000
_cell.length_c   1.000
_cell.angle_alpha   90.00
_cell.angle_beta   90.00
_cell.angle_gamma   90.00
#
_symmetry.space_group_name_H-M   'P 1'
#
loop_
_entity.id
_entity.type
_entity.pdbx_description
1 polymer ?
#
loop_
_entity_poly.entity_id
_entity_poly.type
_entity_poly.pdbx_seq_one_letter_code
_entity_poly.pdbx_strand_id
1 'polypeptide(L)'
;MDKKRIIRNIVLFFSVLVGVGGLLTVSANAKSKGATVLRNTKISKTSNRAVSGYIYTSAKLTKKAHNADNYPRTTFYTYRSATVRKANGNKAVYYYVKNGNGKVKGWIWRGNLVQLLNFTKQRAELRRIISLINSISTKNRQNVIKLLETINSHDSIASVISKLNTLSKTFNNSSDVKKIQEINKILLEDGKQIIQLTQSLINKSYTTIQSIHQVTQQVVNFVNFILNLLP
;
A
#
# COMPACT_ATOMS: atom_id res chain seq x y z
N MET A 1 -0.20 71.13 7.38
CA MET A 1 -0.88 71.90 6.31
C MET A 1 0.01 71.83 5.07
N ASP A 2 -0.36 71.31 3.90
CA ASP A 2 -1.62 70.71 3.44
C ASP A 2 -1.32 69.48 2.57
N LYS A 3 -1.62 68.29 3.12
CA LYS A 3 -1.50 66.97 2.48
C LYS A 3 -2.64 66.79 1.48
N LYS A 4 -2.57 67.42 0.30
CA LYS A 4 -3.44 67.12 -0.87
C LYS A 4 -3.02 67.79 -2.19
N ARG A 5 -1.78 68.28 -2.29
CA ARG A 5 -1.23 68.98 -3.48
C ARG A 5 -0.11 68.24 -4.22
N ILE A 6 0.02 66.92 -4.03
CA ILE A 6 0.96 66.05 -4.78
C ILE A 6 0.19 65.24 -5.86
N ILE A 7 -0.95 65.76 -6.32
CA ILE A 7 -1.74 65.20 -7.42
C ILE A 7 -2.09 66.35 -8.37
N ARG A 8 -1.06 66.90 -9.03
CA ARG A 8 -1.20 67.70 -10.25
C ARG A 8 0.18 68.03 -10.80
N ASN A 9 0.45 67.55 -12.02
CA ASN A 9 1.49 68.03 -12.93
C ASN A 9 2.91 67.46 -12.74
N ILE A 10 3.16 66.29 -13.33
CA ILE A 10 4.21 66.17 -14.35
C ILE A 10 3.64 65.33 -15.49
N VAL A 11 2.98 66.03 -16.41
CA VAL A 11 2.87 65.66 -17.82
C VAL A 11 4.04 66.36 -18.53
N LEU A 12 4.34 65.94 -19.77
CA LEU A 12 5.27 66.50 -20.78
C LEU A 12 6.62 65.75 -20.81
N PHE A 13 7.11 65.16 -21.91
CA PHE A 13 6.65 64.96 -23.29
C PHE A 13 7.69 64.03 -23.95
N PHE A 14 7.29 63.08 -24.81
CA PHE A 14 7.90 62.88 -26.14
C PHE A 14 7.05 61.87 -26.93
N SER A 15 6.35 62.40 -27.92
CA SER A 15 5.57 61.68 -28.92
C SER A 15 6.39 61.51 -30.19
N VAL A 16 6.53 60.28 -30.71
CA VAL A 16 6.70 60.04 -32.15
C VAL A 16 5.94 58.77 -32.56
N LEU A 17 4.95 59.01 -33.42
CA LEU A 17 4.28 58.19 -34.43
C LEU A 17 4.90 56.83 -34.81
N VAL A 18 4.06 55.79 -34.99
CA VAL A 18 3.63 55.19 -36.27
C VAL A 18 2.73 53.98 -35.94
N GLY A 19 1.54 53.94 -36.54
CA GLY A 19 0.46 53.01 -36.17
C GLY A 19 0.54 51.61 -36.77
N VAL A 20 -0.16 50.67 -36.12
CA VAL A 20 -0.73 49.45 -36.72
C VAL A 20 -2.04 49.16 -35.98
N GLY A 21 -3.06 48.76 -36.75
CA GLY A 21 -4.46 48.66 -36.37
C GLY A 21 -4.76 47.79 -35.14
N GLY A 22 -5.91 48.11 -34.55
CA GLY A 22 -6.45 47.38 -33.42
C GLY A 22 -6.69 45.91 -33.73
N LEU A 23 -6.02 45.05 -32.96
CA LEU A 23 -6.48 43.72 -32.63
C LEU A 23 -6.26 43.57 -31.13
N LEU A 24 -7.30 43.89 -30.33
CA LEU A 24 -7.39 43.37 -28.98
C LEU A 24 -7.52 41.85 -29.11
N THR A 25 -6.41 41.14 -29.03
CA THR A 25 -6.43 39.69 -28.86
C THR A 25 -6.94 39.41 -27.46
N VAL A 26 -8.27 39.32 -27.32
CA VAL A 26 -8.85 38.53 -26.24
C VAL A 26 -8.31 37.12 -26.43
N SER A 27 -7.30 36.78 -25.63
CA SER A 27 -6.81 35.42 -25.55
C SER A 27 -7.96 34.59 -25.00
N ALA A 28 -8.76 33.99 -25.88
CA ALA A 28 -9.76 33.03 -25.49
C ALA A 28 -9.01 31.86 -24.85
N ASN A 29 -9.11 31.70 -23.53
CA ASN A 29 -8.60 30.52 -22.85
C ASN A 29 -9.34 29.30 -23.43
N ALA A 30 -8.72 28.62 -24.39
CA ALA A 30 -9.23 27.38 -24.95
C ALA A 30 -9.49 26.42 -23.78
N LYS A 31 -10.75 25.99 -23.62
CA LYS A 31 -11.16 25.08 -22.56
C LYS A 31 -10.36 23.79 -22.70
N SER A 32 -9.36 23.61 -21.84
CA SER A 32 -8.49 22.43 -21.87
C SER A 32 -9.35 21.16 -21.86
N LYS A 33 -9.04 20.21 -22.75
CA LYS A 33 -9.78 18.94 -22.86
C LYS A 33 -9.80 18.23 -21.51
N GLY A 34 -10.98 18.16 -20.89
CA GLY A 34 -11.14 17.52 -19.58
C GLY A 34 -10.86 16.03 -19.60
N ALA A 35 -10.69 15.42 -18.42
CA ALA A 35 -10.49 13.99 -18.32
C ALA A 35 -11.73 13.20 -18.77
N THR A 36 -11.52 12.10 -19.51
CA THR A 36 -12.59 11.22 -20.00
C THR A 36 -12.51 9.85 -19.35
N VAL A 37 -13.63 9.36 -18.82
CA VAL A 37 -13.73 8.02 -18.23
C VAL A 37 -13.90 6.98 -19.34
N LEU A 38 -12.96 6.04 -19.45
CA LEU A 38 -12.94 5.01 -20.50
C LEU A 38 -13.63 3.72 -20.04
N ARG A 39 -13.43 3.33 -18.78
CA ARG A 39 -13.99 2.11 -18.19
C ARG A 39 -14.34 2.38 -16.75
N ASN A 40 -15.41 1.77 -16.25
CA ASN A 40 -15.78 1.82 -14.84
C ASN A 40 -16.35 0.46 -14.40
N THR A 41 -15.72 -0.18 -13.42
CA THR A 41 -16.11 -1.50 -12.93
C THR A 41 -16.22 -1.53 -11.41
N LYS A 42 -17.06 -2.44 -10.90
CA LYS A 42 -17.03 -2.81 -9.47
C LYS A 42 -15.75 -3.61 -9.21
N ILE A 43 -15.18 -3.45 -8.04
CA ILE A 43 -14.00 -4.21 -7.57
C ILE A 43 -14.26 -4.71 -6.16
N SER A 44 -13.45 -5.68 -5.72
CA SER A 44 -13.50 -6.18 -4.36
C SER A 44 -13.19 -5.06 -3.35
N LYS A 45 -13.89 -5.11 -2.22
CA LYS A 45 -13.67 -4.20 -1.10
C LYS A 45 -12.33 -4.50 -0.45
N THR A 46 -11.39 -3.58 -0.52
CA THR A 46 -10.12 -3.65 0.22
C THR A 46 -9.96 -2.47 1.14
N SER A 47 -9.32 -2.69 2.29
CA SER A 47 -8.91 -1.63 3.22
C SER A 47 -7.63 -0.99 2.70
N ASN A 48 -7.56 0.34 2.67
CA ASN A 48 -6.42 1.10 2.17
C ASN A 48 -6.22 2.36 3.02
N ARG A 49 -5.01 2.89 3.01
CA ARG A 49 -4.65 4.21 3.49
C ARG A 49 -4.36 5.10 2.28
N ALA A 50 -4.89 6.31 2.28
CA ALA A 50 -4.49 7.31 1.30
C ALA A 50 -3.24 8.02 1.83
N VAL A 51 -2.15 7.97 1.06
CA VAL A 51 -0.85 8.53 1.48
C VAL A 51 -0.58 9.90 0.88
N SER A 52 -1.23 10.25 -0.23
CA SER A 52 -1.07 11.56 -0.84
C SER A 52 -2.21 12.00 -1.78
N GLY A 53 -2.23 13.28 -2.14
CA GLY A 53 -2.97 13.81 -3.30
C GLY A 53 -4.47 13.99 -3.08
N TYR A 54 -5.26 14.10 -4.16
CA TYR A 54 -6.65 14.56 -4.06
C TYR A 54 -7.69 13.45 -4.26
N ILE A 55 -8.75 13.52 -3.46
CA ILE A 55 -9.97 12.75 -3.61
C ILE A 55 -10.98 13.62 -4.37
N TYR A 56 -11.40 13.18 -5.55
CA TYR A 56 -12.31 13.90 -6.43
C TYR A 56 -13.77 13.46 -6.24
N THR A 57 -14.72 14.35 -6.47
CA THR A 57 -16.15 14.00 -6.38
C THR A 57 -16.57 12.99 -7.46
N SER A 58 -15.89 12.98 -8.61
CA SER A 58 -16.17 12.08 -9.73
C SER A 58 -14.89 11.64 -10.45
N ALA A 59 -14.99 10.54 -11.21
CA ALA A 59 -13.90 10.05 -12.07
C ALA A 59 -13.57 10.99 -13.25
N LYS A 60 -14.35 12.06 -13.47
CA LYS A 60 -14.04 13.13 -14.44
C LYS A 60 -13.00 14.14 -13.92
N LEU A 61 -12.60 14.02 -12.65
CA LEU A 61 -11.52 14.79 -12.01
C LEU A 61 -11.70 16.31 -12.03
N THR A 62 -12.94 16.80 -12.14
CA THR A 62 -13.24 18.24 -12.27
C THR A 62 -13.29 18.98 -10.94
N LYS A 63 -13.72 18.31 -9.86
CA LYS A 63 -13.86 18.91 -8.53
C LYS A 63 -13.16 18.05 -7.47
N LYS A 64 -12.21 18.66 -6.77
CA LYS A 64 -11.57 18.09 -5.59
C LYS A 64 -12.56 18.15 -4.42
N ALA A 65 -12.81 17.02 -3.79
CA ALA A 65 -13.66 16.91 -2.60
C ALA A 65 -12.81 17.05 -1.33
N HIS A 66 -11.65 16.41 -1.31
CA HIS A 66 -10.75 16.37 -0.15
C HIS A 66 -9.28 16.33 -0.58
N ASN A 67 -8.39 16.83 0.28
CA ASN A 67 -6.98 16.47 0.23
C ASN A 67 -6.76 15.21 1.09
N ALA A 68 -6.19 14.15 0.52
CA ALA A 68 -5.90 12.90 1.22
C ALA A 68 -4.86 13.08 2.34
N ASP A 69 -3.95 14.06 2.21
CA ASP A 69 -2.92 14.34 3.21
C ASP A 69 -3.52 14.68 4.58
N ASN A 70 -4.76 15.19 4.60
CA ASN A 70 -5.48 15.52 5.83
C ASN A 70 -6.04 14.29 6.57
N TYR A 71 -5.85 13.08 6.03
CA TYR A 71 -6.42 11.83 6.55
C TYR A 71 -5.36 10.75 6.80
N PRO A 72 -4.22 11.05 7.46
CA PRO A 72 -3.08 10.14 7.54
C PRO A 72 -3.41 8.85 8.30
N ARG A 73 -4.38 8.89 9.23
CA ARG A 73 -4.82 7.73 10.04
C ARG A 73 -6.15 7.12 9.60
N THR A 74 -6.80 7.66 8.56
CA THR A 74 -8.10 7.15 8.09
C THR A 74 -7.96 5.90 7.24
N THR A 75 -8.80 4.91 7.51
CA THR A 75 -8.98 3.73 6.65
C THR A 75 -10.06 4.00 5.61
N PHE A 76 -9.71 3.78 4.35
CA PHE A 76 -10.57 3.87 3.19
C PHE A 76 -10.86 2.49 2.61
N TYR A 77 -12.09 2.27 2.18
CA TYR A 77 -12.52 1.06 1.52
C TYR A 77 -12.76 1.33 0.03
N THR A 78 -12.21 0.48 -0.83
CA THR A 78 -12.42 0.56 -2.28
C THR A 78 -13.74 -0.11 -2.70
N TYR A 79 -14.34 0.37 -3.78
CA TYR A 79 -15.60 -0.20 -4.30
C TYR A 79 -15.66 -0.26 -5.82
N ARG A 80 -15.02 0.70 -6.51
CA ARG A 80 -15.03 0.78 -7.98
C ARG A 80 -13.65 1.18 -8.51
N SER A 81 -13.37 0.76 -9.73
CA SER A 81 -12.19 1.16 -10.51
C SER A 81 -12.63 1.88 -11.77
N ALA A 82 -11.96 2.97 -12.12
CA ALA A 82 -12.16 3.68 -13.37
C ALA A 82 -10.84 3.92 -14.08
N THR A 83 -10.76 3.53 -15.35
CA THR A 83 -9.67 3.94 -16.24
C THR A 83 -10.03 5.29 -16.82
N VAL A 84 -9.23 6.30 -16.52
CA VAL A 84 -9.45 7.69 -16.91
C VAL A 84 -8.32 8.12 -17.84
N ARG A 85 -8.68 8.66 -19.01
CA ARG A 85 -7.75 9.39 -19.87
C ARG A 85 -7.71 10.83 -19.40
N LYS A 86 -6.56 11.27 -18.89
CA LYS A 86 -6.33 12.63 -18.40
C LYS A 86 -6.28 13.62 -19.57
N ALA A 87 -6.32 14.91 -19.25
CA ALA A 87 -6.22 16.00 -20.23
C ALA A 87 -4.97 15.88 -21.12
N ASN A 88 -3.85 15.42 -20.54
CA ASN A 88 -2.59 15.20 -21.24
C ASN A 88 -2.55 13.89 -22.08
N GLY A 89 -3.69 13.24 -22.31
CA GLY A 89 -3.76 11.99 -23.09
C GLY A 89 -3.40 10.71 -22.31
N ASN A 90 -2.69 10.81 -21.18
CA ASN A 90 -2.25 9.63 -20.43
C ASN A 90 -3.42 8.94 -19.73
N LYS A 91 -3.40 7.61 -19.72
CA LYS A 91 -4.37 6.79 -18.99
C LYS A 91 -3.89 6.55 -17.55
N ALA A 92 -4.80 6.64 -16.60
CA ALA A 92 -4.56 6.33 -15.20
C ALA A 92 -5.78 5.64 -14.58
N VAL A 93 -5.57 4.82 -13.57
CA VAL A 93 -6.66 4.13 -12.87
C VAL A 93 -6.95 4.86 -11.55
N TYR A 94 -8.21 5.18 -11.34
CA TYR A 94 -8.73 5.80 -10.14
C TYR A 94 -9.64 4.82 -9.42
N TYR A 95 -9.52 4.75 -8.09
CA TYR A 95 -10.44 3.99 -7.25
C TYR A 95 -11.44 4.91 -6.58
N TYR A 96 -12.69 4.48 -6.55
CA TYR A 96 -13.69 5.07 -5.69
C TYR A 96 -13.55 4.50 -4.29
N VAL A 97 -13.34 5.40 -3.32
CA VAL A 97 -13.12 5.07 -1.91
C VAL A 97 -14.15 5.72 -0.99
N LYS A 98 -14.40 5.10 0.16
CA LYS A 98 -15.14 5.69 1.28
C LYS A 98 -14.46 5.34 2.59
N ASN A 99 -14.43 6.26 3.55
CA ASN A 99 -14.05 5.92 4.92
C ASN A 99 -15.19 5.17 5.63
N GLY A 100 -14.94 4.62 6.83
CA GLY A 100 -15.88 3.75 7.55
C GLY A 100 -17.27 4.37 7.80
N ASN A 101 -17.34 5.67 8.10
CA ASN A 101 -18.60 6.39 8.30
C ASN A 101 -19.17 7.01 7.01
N GLY A 102 -18.52 6.83 5.86
CA GLY A 102 -18.97 7.30 4.55
C GLY A 102 -18.92 8.82 4.32
N LYS A 103 -18.44 9.62 5.27
CA LYS A 103 -18.38 11.10 5.17
C LYS A 103 -17.28 11.56 4.22
N VAL A 104 -16.15 10.86 4.18
CA VAL A 104 -15.03 11.16 3.28
C VAL A 104 -15.02 10.11 2.18
N LYS A 105 -15.35 10.55 0.96
CA LYS A 105 -15.53 9.65 -0.19
C LYS A 105 -15.20 10.34 -1.50
N GLY A 106 -14.85 9.55 -2.51
CA GLY A 106 -14.61 10.04 -3.86
C GLY A 106 -13.61 9.18 -4.62
N TRP A 107 -13.11 9.71 -5.72
CA TRP A 107 -12.19 9.06 -6.64
C TRP A 107 -10.77 9.53 -6.39
N ILE A 108 -9.86 8.62 -6.11
CA ILE A 108 -8.45 8.91 -5.87
C ILE A 108 -7.59 8.07 -6.82
N TRP A 109 -6.46 8.60 -7.26
CA TRP A 109 -5.53 7.85 -8.10
C TRP A 109 -5.01 6.63 -7.32
N ARG A 110 -5.01 5.45 -7.96
CA ARG A 110 -4.65 4.20 -7.25
C ARG A 110 -3.25 4.21 -6.64
N GLY A 111 -2.31 4.95 -7.25
CA GLY A 111 -0.93 5.04 -6.79
C GLY A 111 -0.76 5.81 -5.48
N ASN A 112 -1.77 6.56 -5.06
CA ASN A 112 -1.81 7.24 -3.77
C ASN A 112 -2.47 6.40 -2.66
N LEU A 113 -2.78 5.14 -2.95
CA LEU A 113 -3.35 4.21 -1.99
C LEU A 113 -2.34 3.13 -1.63
N VAL A 114 -2.19 2.90 -0.34
CA VAL A 114 -1.46 1.76 0.21
C VAL A 114 -2.48 0.81 0.83
N GLN A 115 -2.53 -0.43 0.35
CA GLN A 115 -3.46 -1.41 0.88
C GLN A 115 -3.06 -1.80 2.31
N LEU A 116 -4.02 -1.77 3.24
CA LEU A 116 -3.84 -2.26 4.60
C LEU A 116 -4.05 -3.78 4.59
N LEU A 117 -2.97 -4.52 4.76
CA LEU A 117 -3.01 -5.98 4.88
C LEU A 117 -3.55 -6.38 6.27
N ASN A 118 -4.43 -7.38 6.28
CA ASN A 118 -4.94 -7.95 7.51
C ASN A 118 -4.07 -9.16 7.91
N PHE A 119 -3.24 -8.97 8.93
CA PHE A 119 -2.36 -10.01 9.47
C PHE A 119 -2.95 -10.75 10.68
N THR A 120 -4.26 -10.64 10.93
CA THR A 120 -4.89 -11.22 12.13
C THR A 120 -4.73 -12.74 12.17
N LYS A 121 -4.92 -13.41 11.03
CA LYS A 121 -4.73 -14.86 10.94
C LYS A 121 -3.27 -15.23 11.20
N GLN A 122 -2.31 -14.56 10.57
CA GLN A 122 -0.87 -14.83 10.76
C GLN A 122 -0.46 -14.63 12.23
N ARG A 123 -1.04 -13.65 12.93
CA ARG A 123 -0.83 -13.46 14.37
C ARG A 123 -1.39 -14.61 15.21
N ALA A 124 -2.55 -15.15 14.84
CA ALA A 124 -3.15 -16.29 15.53
C ALA A 124 -2.34 -17.57 15.31
N GLU A 125 -1.93 -17.83 14.07
CA GLU A 125 -1.09 -18.98 13.70
C GLU A 125 0.29 -18.91 14.36
N LEU A 126 0.88 -17.72 14.45
CA LEU A 126 2.12 -17.51 15.21
C LEU A 126 1.96 -17.89 16.70
N ARG A 127 0.87 -17.47 17.35
CA ARG A 127 0.60 -17.84 18.75
C ARG A 127 0.43 -19.36 18.89
N ARG A 128 -0.19 -20.01 17.92
CA ARG A 128 -0.33 -21.46 17.88
C ARG A 128 1.04 -22.14 17.77
N ILE A 129 1.93 -21.67 16.90
CA ILE A 129 3.32 -22.16 16.79
C ILE A 129 4.04 -22.03 18.14
N ILE A 130 3.98 -20.86 18.78
CA ILE A 130 4.61 -20.63 20.09
C ILE A 130 4.06 -21.60 21.15
N SER A 131 2.74 -21.78 21.20
CA SER A 131 2.10 -22.72 22.12
C SER A 131 2.55 -24.16 21.87
N LEU A 132 2.65 -24.58 20.60
CA LEU A 132 3.13 -25.90 20.23
C LEU A 132 4.57 -26.11 20.68
N ILE A 133 5.47 -25.16 20.40
CA ILE A 133 6.88 -25.20 20.84
C ILE A 133 6.98 -25.30 22.36
N ASN A 134 6.24 -24.48 23.10
CA ASN A 134 6.26 -24.50 24.57
C ASN A 134 5.77 -25.82 25.15
N SER A 135 4.85 -26.50 24.47
CA SER A 135 4.32 -27.80 24.89
C SER A 135 5.21 -29.00 24.49
N ILE A 136 6.28 -28.81 23.72
CA ILE A 136 7.28 -29.86 23.44
C ILE A 136 8.09 -30.13 24.71
N SER A 137 8.48 -31.39 24.94
CA SER A 137 9.32 -31.75 26.07
C SER A 137 10.61 -30.92 26.14
N THR A 138 11.09 -30.60 27.34
CA THR A 138 12.18 -29.64 27.55
C THR A 138 13.42 -29.91 26.69
N LYS A 139 13.88 -31.17 26.63
CA LYS A 139 15.05 -31.56 25.81
C LYS A 139 14.82 -31.32 24.32
N ASN A 140 13.68 -31.77 23.80
CA ASN A 140 13.34 -31.61 22.39
C ASN A 140 13.11 -30.14 22.03
N ARG A 141 12.48 -29.37 22.94
CA ARG A 141 12.26 -27.92 22.78
C ARG A 141 13.59 -27.18 22.66
N GLN A 142 14.58 -27.49 23.48
CA GLN A 142 15.92 -26.91 23.36
C GLN A 142 16.55 -27.18 21.99
N ASN A 143 16.40 -28.41 21.47
CA ASN A 143 16.89 -28.72 20.12
C ASN A 143 16.14 -27.95 19.03
N VAL A 144 14.82 -27.75 19.20
CA VAL A 144 14.02 -26.92 18.29
C VAL A 144 14.53 -25.48 18.33
N ILE A 145 14.71 -24.89 19.51
CA ILE A 145 15.22 -23.51 19.67
C ILE A 145 16.57 -23.36 18.99
N LYS A 146 17.53 -24.25 19.28
CA LYS A 146 18.86 -24.25 18.64
C LYS A 146 18.76 -24.30 17.11
N LEU A 147 17.86 -25.14 16.57
CA LEU A 147 17.65 -25.20 15.12
C LEU A 147 17.07 -23.89 14.58
N LEU A 148 16.10 -23.30 15.28
CA LEU A 148 15.49 -22.02 14.88
C LEU A 148 16.51 -20.88 14.90
N GLU A 149 17.45 -20.87 15.84
CA GLU A 149 18.58 -19.91 15.89
C GLU A 149 19.51 -20.00 14.67
N THR A 150 19.58 -21.17 14.02
CA THR A 150 20.39 -21.33 12.78
C THR A 150 19.72 -20.80 11.51
N ILE A 151 18.44 -20.45 11.58
CA ILE A 151 17.68 -20.00 10.42
C ILE A 151 18.08 -18.56 10.07
N ASN A 152 18.34 -18.31 8.79
CA ASN A 152 18.75 -16.99 8.30
C ASN A 152 18.03 -16.59 7.01
N SER A 153 18.40 -15.44 6.44
CA SER A 153 17.78 -14.87 5.22
C SER A 153 17.93 -15.66 3.93
N HIS A 154 18.74 -16.70 3.93
CA HIS A 154 18.88 -17.60 2.78
C HIS A 154 18.05 -18.87 2.93
N ASP A 155 17.49 -19.14 4.11
CA ASP A 155 16.59 -20.26 4.31
C ASP A 155 15.19 -19.97 3.77
N SER A 156 14.76 -20.79 2.81
CA SER A 156 13.36 -20.82 2.37
C SER A 156 12.47 -21.51 3.41
N ILE A 157 11.16 -21.26 3.38
CA ILE A 157 10.18 -21.98 4.21
C ILE A 157 10.31 -23.50 4.02
N ALA A 158 10.57 -23.96 2.80
CA ALA A 158 10.79 -25.38 2.52
C ALA A 158 12.07 -25.93 3.19
N SER A 159 13.15 -25.15 3.21
CA SER A 159 14.38 -25.49 3.95
C SER A 159 14.09 -25.64 5.45
N VAL A 160 13.39 -24.66 6.04
CA VAL A 160 13.02 -24.68 7.46
C VAL A 160 12.17 -25.90 7.81
N ILE A 161 11.14 -26.19 7.01
CA ILE A 161 10.30 -27.39 7.19
C ILE A 161 11.14 -28.68 7.09
N SER A 162 12.09 -28.75 6.15
CA SER A 162 12.98 -29.90 5.99
C SER A 162 13.90 -30.09 7.21
N LYS A 163 14.50 -29.00 7.71
CA LYS A 163 15.32 -29.00 8.92
C LYS A 163 14.52 -29.48 10.14
N LEU A 164 13.31 -28.94 10.34
CA LEU A 164 12.41 -29.35 11.43
C LEU A 164 11.97 -30.81 11.31
N ASN A 165 11.63 -31.28 10.12
CA ASN A 165 11.31 -32.68 9.89
C ASN A 165 12.50 -33.59 10.21
N THR A 166 13.71 -33.22 9.79
CA THR A 166 14.94 -33.97 10.09
C THR A 166 15.18 -34.05 11.59
N LEU A 167 15.04 -32.93 12.30
CA LEU A 167 15.16 -32.90 13.75
C LEU A 167 14.10 -33.79 14.42
N SER A 168 12.84 -33.72 13.98
CA SER A 168 11.75 -34.49 14.59
C SER A 168 11.96 -36.01 14.53
N LYS A 169 12.69 -36.51 13.54
CA LYS A 169 13.05 -37.94 13.44
C LYS A 169 13.96 -38.41 14.58
N THR A 170 14.62 -37.48 15.27
CA THR A 170 15.46 -37.78 16.45
C THR A 170 14.65 -37.83 17.75
N PHE A 171 13.36 -37.48 17.72
CA PHE A 171 12.53 -37.44 18.91
C PHE A 171 11.94 -38.82 19.22
N ASN A 172 12.20 -39.32 20.42
CA ASN A 172 11.61 -40.59 20.88
C ASN A 172 10.14 -40.45 21.31
N ASN A 173 9.64 -39.21 21.43
CA ASN A 173 8.27 -38.92 21.88
C ASN A 173 7.35 -38.61 20.69
N SER A 174 6.38 -39.49 20.43
CA SER A 174 5.43 -39.35 19.32
C SER A 174 4.52 -38.11 19.44
N SER A 175 4.24 -37.62 20.66
CA SER A 175 3.50 -36.37 20.87
C SER A 175 4.30 -35.16 20.38
N ASP A 176 5.61 -35.14 20.62
CA ASP A 176 6.48 -34.04 20.18
C ASP A 176 6.65 -34.05 18.65
N VAL A 177 6.75 -35.23 18.04
CA VAL A 177 6.76 -35.37 16.57
C VAL A 177 5.47 -34.79 15.96
N LYS A 178 4.29 -35.09 16.53
CA LYS A 178 3.01 -34.55 16.06
C LYS A 178 2.96 -33.02 16.15
N LYS A 179 3.48 -32.42 17.22
CA LYS A 179 3.56 -30.96 17.36
C LYS A 179 4.44 -30.32 16.28
N ILE A 180 5.57 -30.94 15.94
CA ILE A 180 6.42 -30.47 14.82
C ILE A 180 5.68 -30.58 13.48
N GLN A 181 4.97 -31.68 13.23
CA GLN A 181 4.16 -31.84 12.03
C GLN A 181 3.08 -30.75 11.92
N GLU A 182 2.45 -30.41 13.04
CA GLU A 182 1.47 -29.32 13.11
C GLU A 182 2.10 -27.95 12.84
N ILE A 183 3.27 -27.66 13.43
CA ILE A 183 4.06 -26.44 13.12
C ILE A 183 4.38 -26.38 11.63
N ASN A 184 4.85 -27.47 11.03
CA ASN A 184 5.18 -27.53 9.60
C ASN A 184 3.96 -27.28 8.70
N LYS A 185 2.79 -27.80 9.09
CA LYS A 185 1.52 -27.52 8.40
C LYS A 185 1.18 -26.04 8.45
N ILE A 186 1.26 -25.42 9.63
CA ILE A 186 0.98 -23.99 9.81
C ILE A 186 1.93 -23.15 8.96
N LEU A 187 3.24 -23.42 9.01
CA LEU A 187 4.25 -22.71 8.22
C LEU A 187 3.99 -22.80 6.70
N LEU A 188 3.58 -23.98 6.22
CA LEU A 188 3.27 -24.19 4.81
C LEU A 188 2.00 -23.44 4.37
N GLU A 189 0.95 -23.46 5.20
CA GLU A 189 -0.31 -22.78 4.92
C GLU A 189 -0.16 -21.25 4.96
N ASP A 190 0.52 -20.72 5.98
CA ASP A 190 0.77 -19.28 6.10
C ASP A 190 1.72 -18.76 5.02
N GLY A 191 2.75 -19.53 4.65
CA GLY A 191 3.62 -19.21 3.53
C GLY A 191 2.84 -19.03 2.22
N LYS A 192 1.92 -19.96 1.90
CA LYS A 192 1.03 -19.84 0.73
C LYS A 192 0.15 -18.59 0.80
N GLN A 193 -0.38 -18.28 1.98
CA GLN A 193 -1.25 -17.12 2.15
C GLN A 193 -0.50 -15.79 2.02
N ILE A 194 0.72 -15.67 2.53
CA ILE A 194 1.58 -14.50 2.35
C ILE A 194 1.92 -14.31 0.86
N ILE A 195 2.22 -15.40 0.15
CA ILE A 195 2.44 -15.36 -1.31
C ILE A 195 1.18 -14.89 -2.05
N GLN A 196 -0.01 -15.38 -1.69
CA GLN A 196 -1.25 -14.92 -2.31
C GLN A 196 -1.54 -13.44 -2.02
N LEU A 197 -1.32 -12.98 -0.78
CA LEU A 197 -1.50 -11.58 -0.40
C LEU A 197 -0.56 -10.67 -1.20
N THR A 198 0.70 -11.07 -1.36
CA THR A 198 1.72 -10.33 -2.10
C THR A 198 1.47 -10.35 -3.61
N GLN A 199 1.09 -11.49 -4.20
CA GLN A 199 0.65 -11.57 -5.60
C GLN A 199 -0.58 -10.68 -5.86
N SER A 200 -1.53 -10.61 -4.93
CA SER A 200 -2.70 -9.72 -5.06
C SER A 200 -2.32 -8.24 -5.06
N LEU A 201 -1.22 -7.87 -4.37
CA LEU A 201 -0.67 -6.52 -4.41
C LEU A 201 0.06 -6.27 -5.73
N ILE A 202 0.94 -7.18 -6.15
CA ILE A 202 1.71 -7.10 -7.40
C ILE A 202 0.77 -6.96 -8.62
N ASN A 203 -0.29 -7.76 -8.69
CA ASN A 203 -1.26 -7.68 -9.79
C ASN A 203 -2.04 -6.34 -9.82
N LYS A 204 -2.10 -5.62 -8.69
CA LYS A 204 -2.72 -4.28 -8.59
C LYS A 204 -1.72 -3.14 -8.80
N SER A 205 -0.44 -3.37 -8.48
CA SER A 205 0.68 -2.47 -8.71
C SER A 205 1.60 -3.04 -9.79
N TYR A 206 1.34 -2.73 -11.07
CA TYR A 206 2.29 -2.98 -12.16
C TYR A 206 3.63 -2.25 -11.90
N THR A 207 4.51 -2.88 -11.12
CA THR A 207 5.97 -2.68 -11.04
C THR A 207 6.57 -3.99 -10.58
N THR A 208 6.98 -4.78 -11.57
CA THR A 208 7.58 -6.11 -11.45
C THR A 208 8.98 -6.01 -10.81
N ILE A 209 9.40 -7.05 -10.08
CA ILE A 209 10.78 -7.40 -9.65
C ILE A 209 11.17 -7.08 -8.18
N GLN A 210 10.90 -5.92 -7.58
CA GLN A 210 11.39 -5.66 -6.19
C GLN A 210 10.67 -6.42 -5.06
N SER A 211 9.47 -6.94 -5.30
CA SER A 211 8.63 -7.59 -4.28
C SER A 211 9.10 -9.01 -3.90
N ILE A 212 9.81 -9.72 -4.78
CA ILE A 212 10.32 -11.07 -4.50
C ILE A 212 11.37 -11.02 -3.38
N HIS A 213 12.25 -10.01 -3.41
CA HIS A 213 13.25 -9.78 -2.37
C HIS A 213 12.60 -9.42 -1.02
N GLN A 214 11.50 -8.68 -1.01
CA GLN A 214 10.78 -8.32 0.23
C GLN A 214 10.05 -9.50 0.88
N VAL A 215 9.59 -10.49 0.10
CA VAL A 215 8.97 -11.71 0.66
C VAL A 215 9.99 -12.53 1.43
N THR A 216 11.21 -12.68 0.92
CA THR A 216 12.30 -13.35 1.62
C THR A 216 12.61 -12.66 2.96
N GLN A 217 12.63 -11.31 2.99
CA GLN A 217 12.87 -10.56 4.22
C GLN A 217 11.73 -10.65 5.23
N GLN A 218 10.48 -10.79 4.79
CA GLN A 218 9.34 -10.99 5.70
C GLN A 218 9.39 -12.34 6.42
N VAL A 219 9.90 -13.39 5.75
CA VAL A 219 10.11 -14.71 6.38
C VAL A 219 11.17 -14.63 7.48
N VAL A 220 12.26 -13.90 7.24
CA VAL A 220 13.34 -13.68 8.23
C VAL A 220 12.86 -12.89 9.43
N ASN A 221 12.15 -11.79 9.17
CA ASN A 221 11.59 -10.96 10.23
C ASN A 221 10.57 -11.74 11.07
N PHE A 222 9.83 -12.67 10.46
CA PHE A 222 8.93 -13.55 11.18
C PHE A 222 9.66 -14.56 12.09
N VAL A 223 10.74 -15.19 11.60
CA VAL A 223 11.56 -16.12 12.40
C VAL A 223 12.26 -15.38 13.55
N ASN A 224 12.87 -14.24 13.29
CA ASN A 224 13.51 -13.41 14.32
C ASN A 224 12.49 -12.92 15.36
N PHE A 225 11.26 -12.62 14.94
CA PHE A 225 10.18 -12.26 15.85
C PHE A 225 9.73 -13.44 16.74
N ILE A 226 9.68 -14.67 16.20
CA ILE A 226 9.42 -15.88 17.01
C ILE A 226 10.50 -16.06 18.07
N LEU A 227 11.78 -15.97 17.68
CA LEU A 227 12.92 -16.16 18.57
C LEU A 227 12.90 -15.17 19.74
N ASN A 228 12.59 -13.90 19.48
CA ASN A 228 12.51 -12.84 20.50
C ASN A 228 11.31 -12.96 21.47
N LEU A 229 10.39 -13.89 21.24
CA LEU A 229 9.21 -14.13 22.09
C LEU A 229 9.29 -15.43 22.89
N LEU A 230 10.33 -16.23 22.67
CA LEU A 230 10.62 -17.41 23.48
C LEU A 230 11.50 -16.98 24.68
N PRO A 231 11.26 -17.53 25.88
CA PRO A 231 12.06 -17.22 27.06
C PRO A 231 13.48 -17.78 26.98
#